data_AF-A0A7X4FAZ0-F1
#
_entry.id   AF-A0A7X4FAZ0-F1
#
_cell.length_a   1.000
_cell.length_b   1.000
_cell.length_c   1.000
_cell.angle_alpha   90.00
_cell.angle_beta   90.00
_cell.angle_gamma   90.00
#
_symmetry.space_group_name_H-M   'P 1'
#
loop_
_entity.id
_entity.type
_entity.pdbx_description
1 polymer ?
#
loop_
_entity_poly.entity_id
_entity_poly.type
_entity_poly.pdbx_seq_one_letter_code
_entity_poly.pdbx_strand_id
1 'polypeptide(L)'
;MAEEKKDEMVPVTAEYEVVDQVDDQAIIELMTGQTIQDYVYSFKQGGRTVEGLTLAGINEAANRRGGIQIEEVKYEERDHSWIATAKAVDTITGSSRYGAYEQPKMAGSRQDPFAFTKAIHKAQRNAIKQLIPVPVIREVLNFYLHRKTHNANAAPQPQLPQTGGNIANAQKAAFAIANNLAAPLEKKDVTKEDLWNYIKRKYSVESRNDMTEMQWTQLSAELKAAETSSKLLDELCERIKQLTAASQESEVPTAEESADSGNAAPSGTQPETAQAQEDPF
;
A
#
# COMPACT_ATOMS: atom_id res chain seq x y z
N MET A 1 46.74 -38.44 -2.86
CA MET A 1 45.69 -37.87 -3.73
C MET A 1 44.70 -37.19 -2.79
N ALA A 2 44.91 -35.91 -2.50
CA ALA A 2 43.97 -35.12 -1.69
C ALA A 2 43.18 -34.26 -2.68
N GLU A 3 41.88 -34.53 -2.81
CA GLU A 3 40.98 -33.72 -3.62
C GLU A 3 40.77 -32.38 -2.89
N GLU A 4 41.38 -31.33 -3.44
CA GLU A 4 41.08 -29.96 -3.07
C GLU A 4 39.61 -29.67 -3.41
N LYS A 5 38.78 -29.50 -2.38
CA LYS A 5 37.47 -28.86 -2.51
C LYS A 5 37.70 -27.46 -3.08
N LYS A 6 37.38 -27.27 -4.37
CA LYS A 6 37.15 -25.96 -4.95
C LYS A 6 36.01 -25.32 -4.15
N ASP A 7 36.38 -24.39 -3.28
CA ASP A 7 35.45 -23.45 -2.67
C ASP A 7 34.94 -22.58 -3.82
N GLU A 8 33.80 -22.99 -4.36
CA GLU A 8 33.12 -22.33 -5.46
C GLU A 8 32.74 -20.94 -4.96
N MET A 9 33.54 -19.93 -5.31
CA MET A 9 33.25 -18.53 -5.02
C MET A 9 31.93 -18.17 -5.67
N VAL A 10 30.87 -18.26 -4.88
CA VAL A 10 29.53 -17.86 -5.29
C VAL A 10 29.55 -16.35 -5.57
N PRO A 11 29.06 -15.88 -6.71
CA PRO A 11 29.12 -14.47 -7.06
C PRO A 11 28.24 -13.66 -6.11
N VAL A 12 28.86 -12.66 -5.45
CA VAL A 12 28.22 -11.72 -4.51
C VAL A 12 27.08 -10.92 -5.17
N THR A 13 27.00 -10.92 -6.50
CA THR A 13 26.04 -10.14 -7.30
C THR A 13 24.58 -10.53 -7.07
N ALA A 14 24.28 -11.83 -6.91
CA ALA A 14 22.91 -12.29 -6.72
C ALA A 14 22.30 -11.83 -5.37
N GLU A 15 23.13 -11.68 -4.33
CA GLU A 15 22.69 -11.15 -3.04
C GLU A 15 22.26 -9.69 -3.16
N TYR A 16 23.03 -8.88 -3.88
CA TYR A 16 22.72 -7.47 -4.08
C TYR A 16 21.48 -7.25 -4.95
N GLU A 17 21.26 -8.09 -5.96
CA GLU A 17 20.09 -7.97 -6.84
C GLU A 17 18.77 -8.21 -6.11
N VAL A 18 18.69 -9.23 -5.25
CA VAL A 18 17.47 -9.51 -4.47
C VAL A 18 17.17 -8.37 -3.52
N VAL A 19 18.19 -7.82 -2.88
CA VAL A 19 18.07 -6.70 -1.95
C VAL A 19 17.61 -5.44 -2.66
N ASP A 20 18.16 -5.16 -3.83
CA ASP A 20 17.79 -4.00 -4.63
C ASP A 20 16.36 -4.11 -5.16
N GLN A 21 15.91 -5.31 -5.53
CA GLN A 21 14.51 -5.54 -5.95
C GLN A 21 13.52 -5.34 -4.80
N VAL A 22 13.84 -5.85 -3.61
CA VAL A 22 12.99 -5.69 -2.42
C VAL A 22 12.93 -4.23 -2.00
N ASP A 23 14.06 -3.51 -2.02
CA ASP A 23 14.09 -2.08 -1.74
C ASP A 23 13.33 -1.28 -2.80
N ASP A 24 13.49 -1.60 -4.09
CA ASP A 24 12.74 -0.95 -5.17
C ASP A 24 11.24 -1.07 -4.96
N GLN A 25 10.78 -2.27 -4.64
CA GLN A 25 9.38 -2.54 -4.39
C GLN A 25 8.89 -1.77 -3.15
N ALA A 26 9.65 -1.77 -2.05
CA ALA A 26 9.30 -1.03 -0.85
C ALA A 26 9.27 0.50 -1.07
N ILE A 27 10.16 1.03 -1.90
CA ILE A 27 10.19 2.45 -2.26
C ILE A 27 8.98 2.81 -3.14
N ILE A 28 8.64 1.96 -4.12
CA ILE A 28 7.45 2.15 -4.95
C ILE A 28 6.19 2.08 -4.09
N GLU A 29 6.12 1.13 -3.17
CA GLU A 29 5.04 0.99 -2.18
C GLU A 29 4.90 2.27 -1.34
N LEU A 30 6.01 2.79 -0.79
CA LEU A 30 6.02 4.04 -0.06
C LEU A 30 5.47 5.20 -0.90
N MET A 31 5.94 5.33 -2.14
CA MET A 31 5.53 6.40 -3.05
C MET A 31 4.08 6.31 -3.49
N THR A 32 3.53 5.10 -3.54
CA THR A 32 2.14 4.84 -3.90
C THR A 32 1.23 4.78 -2.66
N GLY A 33 1.77 5.02 -1.47
CA GLY A 33 1.04 4.99 -0.20
C GLY A 33 0.62 3.59 0.25
N GLN A 34 1.23 2.54 -0.30
CA GLN A 34 1.06 1.16 0.13
C GLN A 34 1.82 0.94 1.45
N THR A 35 1.27 0.12 2.35
CA THR A 35 1.88 -0.13 3.67
C THR A 35 3.08 -1.07 3.52
N ILE A 36 4.29 -0.60 3.82
CA ILE A 36 5.48 -1.47 3.87
C ILE A 36 5.36 -2.39 5.09
N GLN A 37 5.27 -3.70 4.88
CA GLN A 37 5.09 -4.68 5.96
C GLN A 37 6.31 -5.58 6.22
N ASP A 38 7.30 -5.58 5.33
CA ASP A 38 8.47 -6.47 5.44
C ASP A 38 9.76 -5.73 5.81
N TYR A 39 10.15 -5.88 7.08
CA TYR A 39 11.40 -5.32 7.64
C TYR A 39 12.64 -6.22 7.39
N VAL A 40 12.43 -7.50 7.05
CA VAL A 40 13.49 -8.51 6.86
C VAL A 40 13.25 -9.28 5.58
N TYR A 41 14.30 -9.45 4.77
CA TYR A 41 14.33 -10.39 3.65
C TYR A 41 15.16 -11.62 4.02
N SER A 42 14.84 -12.75 3.39
CA SER A 42 15.55 -14.02 3.52
C SER A 42 15.55 -14.72 2.17
N PHE A 43 16.72 -15.16 1.70
CA PHE A 43 16.82 -15.99 0.50
C PHE A 43 17.86 -17.09 0.69
N LYS A 44 17.73 -18.17 -0.09
CA LYS A 44 18.65 -19.31 -0.06
C LYS A 44 19.65 -19.21 -1.21
N GLN A 45 20.94 -19.21 -0.88
CA GLN A 45 22.02 -19.20 -1.87
C GLN A 45 23.12 -20.17 -1.43
N GLY A 46 23.54 -21.08 -2.32
CA GLY A 46 24.61 -22.04 -2.02
C GLY A 46 24.36 -22.93 -0.79
N GLY A 47 23.10 -23.27 -0.49
CA GLY A 47 22.74 -24.05 0.70
C GLY A 47 22.77 -23.29 2.02
N ARG A 48 23.04 -21.97 2.00
CA ARG A 48 22.98 -21.07 3.16
C ARG A 48 21.78 -20.13 3.03
N THR A 49 21.15 -19.83 4.16
CA THR A 49 20.12 -18.78 4.22
C THR A 49 20.81 -17.45 4.50
N VAL A 50 20.61 -16.48 3.61
CA VAL A 50 21.11 -15.10 3.76
C VAL A 50 19.92 -14.24 4.17
N GLU A 51 20.06 -13.56 5.30
CA GLU A 51 19.01 -12.73 5.89
C GLU A 51 19.53 -11.32 6.13
N GLY A 52 18.69 -10.32 5.86
CA GLY A 52 19.06 -8.93 6.06
C GLY A 52 17.87 -7.99 6.19
N LEU A 53 18.17 -6.75 6.56
CA LEU A 53 17.17 -5.70 6.72
C LEU A 53 16.88 -5.03 5.38
N THR A 54 15.60 -4.82 5.09
CA THR A 54 15.11 -3.99 3.98
C THR A 54 15.35 -2.51 4.28
N LEU A 55 15.07 -1.61 3.33
CA LEU A 55 15.03 -0.17 3.57
C LEU A 55 14.21 0.21 4.81
N ALA A 56 13.02 -0.38 4.96
CA ALA A 56 12.17 -0.19 6.13
C ALA A 56 12.80 -0.77 7.41
N GLY A 57 13.45 -1.93 7.32
CA GLY A 57 14.21 -2.53 8.43
C GLY A 57 15.34 -1.63 8.92
N ILE A 58 16.10 -1.03 8.01
CA ILE A 58 17.20 -0.12 8.33
C ILE A 58 16.66 1.16 8.97
N ASN A 59 15.58 1.72 8.46
CA ASN A 59 14.96 2.93 9.04
C ASN A 59 14.40 2.65 10.44
N GLU A 60 13.76 1.51 10.64
CA GLU A 60 13.28 1.08 11.95
C GLU A 60 14.44 0.89 12.94
N ALA A 61 15.53 0.26 12.52
CA ALA A 61 16.72 0.10 13.34
C ALA A 61 17.35 1.46 13.72
N ALA A 62 17.38 2.41 12.79
CA ALA A 62 17.81 3.78 13.05
C ALA A 62 16.89 4.49 14.05
N ASN A 63 15.57 4.36 13.89
CA ASN A 63 14.56 4.97 14.76
C ASN A 63 14.64 4.42 16.19
N ARG A 64 14.80 3.10 16.36
CA ARG A 64 14.93 2.46 17.68
C ARG A 64 16.20 2.87 18.40
N ARG A 65 17.31 2.98 17.67
CA ARG A 65 18.58 3.47 18.22
C ARG A 65 18.48 4.95 18.60
N GLY A 66 17.77 5.73 17.81
CA GLY A 66 17.75 7.18 17.90
C GLY A 66 19.06 7.83 17.44
N GLY A 67 19.02 9.15 17.27
CA GLY A 67 20.20 9.97 17.00
C GLY A 67 20.75 9.91 15.58
N ILE A 68 20.18 9.12 14.66
CA ILE A 68 20.62 9.12 13.24
C ILE A 68 19.73 10.05 12.43
N GLN A 69 20.33 10.97 11.69
CA GLN A 69 19.64 11.94 10.83
C GLN A 69 20.33 12.02 9.47
N ILE A 70 19.57 12.29 8.41
CA ILE A 70 20.13 12.68 7.12
C ILE A 70 20.38 14.19 7.17
N GLU A 71 21.64 14.59 6.97
CA GLU A 71 22.05 16.00 6.98
C GLU A 71 22.02 16.59 5.57
N GLU A 72 22.43 15.81 4.58
CA GLU A 72 22.59 16.30 3.21
C GLU A 72 22.22 15.22 2.20
N VAL A 73 21.57 15.62 1.11
CA VAL A 73 21.34 14.78 -0.07
C VAL A 73 21.73 15.59 -1.31
N LYS A 74 22.67 15.07 -2.10
CA LYS A 74 23.05 15.58 -3.41
C LYS A 74 22.63 14.58 -4.47
N TYR A 75 22.30 15.09 -5.65
CA TYR A 75 22.04 14.25 -6.80
C TYR A 75 22.58 14.87 -8.09
N GLU A 76 22.82 14.01 -9.05
CA GLU A 76 23.26 14.33 -10.41
C GLU A 76 22.40 13.54 -11.39
N GLU A 77 21.83 14.25 -12.36
CA GLU A 77 21.19 13.61 -13.51
C GLU A 77 22.25 13.27 -14.55
N ARG A 78 22.29 12.01 -15.00
CA ARG A 78 23.09 11.56 -16.14
C ARG A 78 22.18 11.13 -17.28
N ASP A 79 22.75 10.90 -18.45
CA ASP A 79 21.98 10.52 -19.64
C ASP A 79 21.13 9.26 -19.42
N HIS A 80 21.68 8.27 -18.71
CA HIS A 80 21.04 6.96 -18.53
C HIS A 80 20.72 6.60 -17.08
N SER A 81 21.10 7.45 -16.12
CA SER A 81 20.97 7.15 -14.69
C SER A 81 20.78 8.40 -13.85
N TRP A 82 20.37 8.18 -12.60
CA TRP A 82 20.41 9.15 -11.52
C TRP A 82 21.46 8.70 -10.52
N ILE A 83 22.35 9.61 -10.10
CA ILE A 83 23.25 9.36 -8.99
C ILE A 83 22.83 10.20 -7.81
N ALA A 84 22.68 9.56 -6.66
CA ALA A 84 22.40 10.24 -5.40
C ALA A 84 23.52 9.93 -4.41
N THR A 85 23.89 10.94 -3.61
CA THR A 85 24.80 10.82 -2.47
C THR A 85 24.13 11.45 -1.26
N ALA A 86 23.96 10.68 -0.20
CA ALA A 86 23.40 11.12 1.07
C ALA A 86 24.47 11.10 2.17
N LYS A 87 24.45 12.11 3.04
CA LYS A 87 25.24 12.16 4.27
C LYS A 87 24.31 11.93 5.45
N ALA A 88 24.59 10.89 6.22
CA ALA A 88 23.95 10.64 7.50
C ALA A 88 24.90 11.02 8.64
N VAL A 89 24.35 11.55 9.72
CA VAL A 89 25.06 11.90 10.95
C VAL A 89 24.39 11.22 12.13
N ASP A 90 25.22 10.67 13.00
CA ASP A 90 24.81 10.22 14.32
C ASP A 90 25.08 11.34 15.33
N THR A 91 24.01 12.01 15.76
CA THR A 91 24.05 13.15 16.69
C THR A 91 24.50 12.76 18.10
N ILE A 92 24.52 11.47 18.43
CA ILE A 92 24.98 10.97 19.73
C ILE A 92 26.52 10.86 19.75
N THR A 93 27.12 10.30 18.71
CA THR A 93 28.59 10.11 18.64
C THR A 93 29.32 11.20 17.86
N GLY A 94 28.60 12.02 17.09
CA GLY A 94 29.16 12.97 16.13
C GLY A 94 29.70 12.31 14.85
N SER A 95 29.56 10.99 14.69
CA SER A 95 30.04 10.28 13.50
C SER A 95 29.17 10.59 12.29
N SER A 96 29.77 10.71 11.11
CA SER A 96 29.04 10.83 9.85
C SER A 96 29.48 9.78 8.83
N ARG A 97 28.56 9.38 7.97
CA ARG A 97 28.81 8.42 6.88
C ARG A 97 28.09 8.88 5.61
N TYR A 98 28.72 8.58 4.49
CA TYR A 98 28.14 8.81 3.17
C TYR A 98 27.61 7.51 2.60
N GLY A 99 26.44 7.58 1.97
CA GLY A 99 25.89 6.54 1.13
C GLY A 99 25.68 7.09 -0.27
N ALA A 100 26.01 6.29 -1.27
CA ALA A 100 25.76 6.63 -2.66
C ALA A 100 24.98 5.50 -3.34
N TYR A 101 24.24 5.86 -4.38
CA TYR A 101 23.57 4.90 -5.24
C TYR A 101 23.37 5.48 -6.64
N GLU A 102 23.58 4.64 -7.66
CA GLU A 102 23.28 4.94 -9.06
C GLU A 102 22.10 4.10 -9.52
N GLN A 103 21.02 4.75 -9.94
CA GLN A 103 19.80 4.10 -10.43
C GLN A 103 19.64 4.35 -11.93
N PRO A 104 19.58 3.30 -12.77
CA PRO A 104 19.24 3.44 -14.18
C PRO A 104 17.85 4.08 -14.36
N LYS A 105 17.70 4.94 -15.37
CA LYS A 105 16.41 5.52 -15.76
C LYS A 105 15.48 4.51 -16.43
N MET A 106 16.01 3.36 -16.84
CA MET A 106 15.28 2.30 -17.52
C MET A 106 15.18 1.07 -16.64
N ALA A 107 13.97 0.53 -16.49
CA ALA A 107 13.71 -0.79 -15.93
C ALA A 107 13.42 -1.76 -17.09
N GLY A 108 14.46 -2.43 -17.57
CA GLY A 108 14.38 -3.24 -18.80
C GLY A 108 14.15 -2.35 -20.02
N SER A 109 13.03 -2.53 -20.72
CA SER A 109 12.69 -1.78 -21.94
C SER A 109 11.86 -0.51 -21.69
N ARG A 110 11.44 -0.24 -20.45
CA ARG A 110 10.58 0.91 -20.11
C ARG A 110 11.31 1.90 -19.23
N GLN A 111 10.93 3.17 -19.35
CA GLN A 111 11.38 4.20 -18.42
C GLN A 111 10.80 3.92 -17.03
N ASP A 112 11.64 3.98 -16.01
CA ASP A 112 11.25 3.83 -14.61
C ASP A 112 10.84 5.20 -14.05
N PRO A 113 9.54 5.43 -13.80
CA PRO A 113 9.06 6.71 -13.28
C PRO A 113 9.57 7.01 -11.86
N PHE A 114 10.03 6.00 -11.13
CA PHE A 114 10.53 6.13 -9.76
C PHE A 114 12.06 6.11 -9.66
N ALA A 115 12.79 6.12 -10.79
CA ALA A 115 14.25 6.02 -10.80
C ALA A 115 14.94 7.07 -9.92
N PHE A 116 14.49 8.33 -9.99
CA PHE A 116 15.03 9.40 -9.15
C PHE A 116 14.82 9.10 -7.66
N THR A 117 13.60 8.79 -7.27
CA THR A 117 13.25 8.49 -5.88
C THR A 117 14.01 7.28 -5.35
N LYS A 118 14.12 6.22 -6.16
CA LYS A 118 14.89 5.03 -5.82
C LYS A 118 16.36 5.36 -5.52
N ALA A 119 16.99 6.19 -6.36
CA ALA A 119 18.37 6.63 -6.12
C ALA A 119 18.52 7.32 -4.76
N ILE A 120 17.64 8.28 -4.46
CA ILE A 120 17.67 9.05 -3.20
C ILE A 120 17.50 8.12 -1.98
N HIS A 121 16.46 7.29 -1.97
CA HIS A 121 16.16 6.42 -0.83
C HIS A 121 17.25 5.37 -0.60
N LYS A 122 17.79 4.77 -1.66
CA LYS A 122 18.89 3.81 -1.53
C LYS A 122 20.19 4.47 -1.06
N ALA A 123 20.49 5.68 -1.53
CA ALA A 123 21.64 6.44 -1.03
C ALA A 123 21.50 6.76 0.47
N GLN A 124 20.32 7.19 0.92
CA GLN A 124 20.03 7.43 2.34
C GLN A 124 20.17 6.14 3.17
N ARG A 125 19.61 5.03 2.71
CA ARG A 125 19.73 3.73 3.38
C ARG A 125 21.17 3.26 3.48
N ASN A 126 21.97 3.44 2.43
CA ASN A 126 23.40 3.13 2.45
C ASN A 126 24.19 4.00 3.44
N ALA A 127 23.79 5.27 3.62
CA ALA A 127 24.39 6.16 4.60
C ALA A 127 24.03 5.75 6.03
N ILE A 128 22.73 5.51 6.29
CA ILE A 128 22.20 5.11 7.59
C ILE A 128 22.76 3.74 8.01
N LYS A 129 22.76 2.74 7.12
CA LYS A 129 23.23 1.39 7.39
C LYS A 129 24.65 1.36 7.95
N GLN A 130 25.52 2.27 7.51
CA GLN A 130 26.90 2.35 7.98
C GLN A 130 27.05 2.97 9.37
N LEU A 131 26.04 3.67 9.87
CA LEU A 131 26.02 4.25 11.22
C LEU A 131 25.40 3.31 12.25
N ILE A 132 24.62 2.31 11.81
CA ILE A 132 23.99 1.35 12.72
C ILE A 132 25.01 0.26 13.08
N PRO A 133 25.36 0.09 14.37
CA PRO A 133 26.24 -0.99 14.79
C PRO A 133 25.65 -2.37 14.47
N VAL A 134 26.50 -3.30 14.04
CA VAL A 134 26.08 -4.68 13.68
C VAL A 134 25.23 -5.36 14.77
N PRO A 135 25.49 -5.22 16.08
CA PRO A 135 24.63 -5.79 17.12
C PRO A 135 23.18 -5.30 17.05
N VAL A 136 22.96 -4.01 16.78
CA VAL A 136 21.61 -3.42 16.66
C VAL A 136 20.90 -3.97 15.42
N ILE A 137 21.62 -4.12 14.31
CA ILE A 137 21.08 -4.77 13.09
C ILE A 137 20.60 -6.19 13.39
N ARG A 138 21.41 -6.98 14.11
CA ARG A 138 21.04 -8.36 14.49
C ARG A 138 19.85 -8.40 15.44
N GLU A 139 19.78 -7.49 16.41
CA GLU A 139 18.66 -7.42 17.35
C GLU A 139 17.35 -7.19 16.62
N VAL A 140 17.32 -6.23 15.70
CA VAL A 140 16.13 -5.92 14.90
C VAL A 140 15.78 -7.08 13.97
N LEU A 141 16.77 -7.68 13.30
CA LEU A 141 16.58 -8.84 12.44
C LEU A 141 15.96 -10.00 13.22
N ASN A 142 16.52 -10.33 14.39
CA ASN A 142 15.98 -11.35 15.28
C ASN A 142 14.56 -11.01 15.72
N PHE A 143 14.29 -9.78 16.16
CA PHE A 143 12.95 -9.38 16.60
C PHE A 143 11.88 -9.68 15.54
N TYR A 144 12.15 -9.35 14.28
CA TYR A 144 11.19 -9.57 13.19
C TYR A 144 11.13 -11.02 12.69
N LEU A 145 12.23 -11.76 12.71
CA LEU A 145 12.22 -13.20 12.42
C LEU A 145 11.44 -13.99 13.47
N HIS A 146 11.66 -13.73 14.76
CA HIS A 146 10.92 -14.39 15.84
C HIS A 146 9.44 -14.02 15.81
N ARG A 147 9.09 -12.79 15.39
CA ARG A 147 7.70 -12.38 15.15
C ARG A 147 7.05 -13.15 13.98
N LYS A 148 7.78 -13.39 12.88
CA LYS A 148 7.32 -14.29 11.80
C LYS A 148 7.12 -15.73 12.31
N THR A 149 7.99 -16.18 13.21
CA THR A 149 7.92 -17.54 13.80
C THR A 149 6.73 -17.70 14.76
N HIS A 150 6.41 -16.69 15.56
CA HIS A 150 5.19 -16.70 16.40
C HIS A 150 3.90 -16.62 15.56
N ASN A 151 3.94 -15.95 14.40
CA ASN A 151 2.84 -15.99 13.42
C ASN A 151 2.80 -17.29 12.59
N ALA A 152 3.84 -18.15 12.63
CA ALA A 152 3.89 -19.41 11.88
C ALA A 152 3.05 -20.55 12.49
N ASN A 153 2.43 -20.35 13.65
CA ASN A 153 1.33 -21.21 14.13
C ASN A 153 -0.02 -20.88 13.44
N ALA A 154 -0.07 -19.88 12.55
CA ALA A 154 -1.07 -19.80 11.50
C ALA A 154 -0.50 -20.46 10.23
N ALA A 155 -1.24 -21.39 9.66
CA ALA A 155 -0.79 -22.29 8.59
C ALA A 155 -0.07 -21.57 7.43
N PRO A 156 1.04 -22.13 6.90
CA PRO A 156 1.75 -21.54 5.78
C PRO A 156 0.91 -21.66 4.50
N GLN A 157 0.50 -20.53 3.93
CA GLN A 157 -0.01 -20.53 2.55
C GLN A 157 1.17 -20.65 1.58
N PRO A 158 1.16 -21.63 0.66
CA PRO A 158 2.23 -21.80 -0.31
C PRO A 158 2.25 -20.63 -1.31
N GLN A 159 3.40 -19.97 -1.43
CA GLN A 159 3.64 -18.99 -2.47
C GLN A 159 3.96 -19.71 -3.78
N LEU A 160 2.96 -19.80 -4.66
CA LEU A 160 3.18 -20.10 -6.08
C LEU A 160 3.66 -18.82 -6.79
N PRO A 161 4.60 -18.92 -7.73
CA PRO A 161 5.03 -17.79 -8.54
C PRO A 161 3.85 -17.34 -9.42
N GLN A 162 3.42 -16.09 -9.29
CA GLN A 162 2.32 -15.56 -10.09
C GLN A 162 2.77 -14.31 -10.85
N THR A 163 3.21 -14.55 -12.08
CA THR A 163 3.14 -13.61 -13.20
C THR A 163 1.67 -13.37 -13.53
N GLY A 164 1.08 -12.31 -12.99
CA GLY A 164 -0.28 -11.87 -13.34
C GLY A 164 -0.87 -10.83 -12.39
N GLY A 165 -0.79 -9.55 -12.77
CA GLY A 165 -1.68 -8.46 -12.34
C GLY A 165 -1.77 -8.11 -10.85
N ASN A 166 -1.13 -7.00 -10.45
CA ASN A 166 -1.14 -6.41 -9.10
C ASN A 166 -2.52 -6.01 -8.54
N ILE A 167 -3.61 -6.11 -9.32
CA ILE A 167 -5.00 -5.98 -8.84
C ILE A 167 -5.31 -6.98 -7.71
N ALA A 168 -4.65 -8.15 -7.72
CA ALA A 168 -4.97 -9.27 -6.83
C ALA A 168 -4.61 -9.03 -5.35
N ASN A 169 -3.67 -8.14 -5.00
CA ASN A 169 -3.15 -8.06 -3.63
C ASN A 169 -3.94 -7.10 -2.72
N ALA A 170 -4.23 -5.88 -3.19
CA ALA A 170 -5.04 -4.91 -2.44
C ALA A 170 -6.48 -5.39 -2.25
N GLN A 171 -7.04 -6.02 -3.29
CA GLN A 171 -8.34 -6.68 -3.22
C GLN A 171 -8.36 -7.78 -2.15
N LYS A 172 -7.40 -8.71 -2.17
CA LYS A 172 -7.28 -9.78 -1.16
C LYS A 172 -7.14 -9.22 0.25
N ALA A 173 -6.35 -8.16 0.44
CA ALA A 173 -6.17 -7.52 1.74
C ALA A 173 -7.49 -6.90 2.27
N ALA A 174 -8.21 -6.17 1.43
CA ALA A 174 -9.50 -5.59 1.79
C ALA A 174 -10.53 -6.67 2.20
N PHE A 175 -10.58 -7.79 1.45
CA PHE A 175 -11.46 -8.92 1.80
C PHE A 175 -11.08 -9.60 3.11
N ALA A 176 -9.78 -9.78 3.37
CA ALA A 176 -9.30 -10.37 4.62
C ALA A 176 -9.71 -9.52 5.82
N ILE A 177 -9.50 -8.21 5.75
CA ILE A 177 -9.85 -7.28 6.84
C ILE A 177 -11.37 -7.17 6.99
N ALA A 178 -12.14 -7.12 5.89
CA ALA A 178 -13.59 -7.13 5.95
C ALA A 178 -14.15 -8.40 6.63
N ASN A 179 -13.50 -9.56 6.43
CA ASN A 179 -13.89 -10.79 7.13
C ASN A 179 -13.56 -10.73 8.63
N ASN A 180 -12.42 -10.15 9.02
CA ASN A 180 -12.08 -9.95 10.44
C ASN A 180 -13.05 -8.97 11.13
N LEU A 181 -13.51 -7.96 10.39
CA LEU A 181 -14.49 -6.98 10.87
C LEU A 181 -15.92 -7.49 10.91
N ALA A 182 -16.23 -8.66 10.34
CA ALA A 182 -17.60 -9.18 10.31
C ALA A 182 -18.22 -9.29 11.71
N ALA A 183 -17.54 -9.96 12.65
CA ALA A 183 -18.04 -10.10 14.02
C ALA A 183 -18.12 -8.77 14.81
N PRO A 184 -17.12 -7.86 14.72
CA PRO A 184 -17.23 -6.51 15.29
C PRO A 184 -18.38 -5.67 14.71
N LEU A 185 -18.65 -5.76 13.41
CA LEU A 185 -19.72 -5.03 12.73
C LEU A 185 -21.11 -5.59 13.10
N GLU A 186 -21.25 -6.91 13.17
CA GLU A 186 -22.50 -7.57 13.59
C GLU A 186 -22.90 -7.17 15.02
N LYS A 187 -21.93 -7.04 15.93
CA LYS A 187 -22.17 -6.52 17.30
C LYS A 187 -22.70 -5.08 17.34
N LYS A 188 -22.60 -4.36 16.22
CA LYS A 188 -23.05 -2.98 16.04
C LYS A 188 -24.25 -2.89 15.09
N ASP A 189 -24.93 -4.02 14.83
CA ASP A 189 -26.07 -4.12 13.91
C ASP A 189 -25.75 -3.69 12.47
N VAL A 190 -24.52 -3.95 12.01
CA VAL A 190 -24.12 -3.73 10.61
C VAL A 190 -23.80 -5.07 9.98
N THR A 191 -24.54 -5.44 8.93
CA THR A 191 -24.31 -6.70 8.22
C THR A 191 -23.15 -6.57 7.22
N LYS A 192 -22.62 -7.71 6.80
CA LYS A 192 -21.64 -7.76 5.71
C LYS A 192 -22.21 -7.17 4.41
N GLU A 193 -23.51 -7.32 4.17
CA GLU A 193 -24.18 -6.77 3.00
C GLU A 193 -24.22 -5.24 3.04
N ASP A 194 -24.54 -4.65 4.19
CA ASP A 194 -24.52 -3.20 4.40
C ASP A 194 -23.14 -2.61 4.13
N LEU A 195 -22.08 -3.27 4.61
CA LEU A 195 -20.70 -2.87 4.34
C LEU A 195 -20.40 -2.84 2.84
N TRP A 196 -20.80 -3.86 2.09
CA TRP A 196 -20.53 -3.90 0.65
C TRP A 196 -21.39 -2.93 -0.16
N ASN A 197 -22.63 -2.69 0.26
CA ASN A 197 -23.49 -1.68 -0.35
C ASN A 197 -22.93 -0.26 -0.10
N TYR A 198 -22.44 0.00 1.11
CA TYR A 198 -21.70 1.22 1.44
C TYR A 198 -20.49 1.41 0.51
N ILE A 199 -19.66 0.37 0.33
CA ILE A 199 -18.45 0.42 -0.50
C ILE A 199 -18.80 0.72 -1.96
N LYS A 200 -19.79 0.03 -2.52
CA LYS A 200 -20.26 0.28 -3.90
C LYS A 200 -20.67 1.73 -4.12
N ARG A 201 -21.47 2.27 -3.19
CA ARG A 201 -21.94 3.67 -3.25
C ARG A 201 -20.81 4.67 -3.07
N LYS A 202 -19.93 4.45 -2.10
CA LYS A 202 -18.78 5.32 -1.81
C LYS A 202 -17.88 5.51 -3.03
N TYR A 203 -17.65 4.45 -3.79
CA TYR A 203 -16.79 4.47 -4.97
C TYR A 203 -17.55 4.63 -6.30
N SER A 204 -18.87 4.77 -6.24
CA SER A 204 -19.75 4.86 -7.42
C SER A 204 -19.54 3.72 -8.42
N VAL A 205 -19.46 2.49 -7.90
CA VAL A 205 -19.29 1.26 -8.69
C VAL A 205 -20.50 0.34 -8.56
N GLU A 206 -20.92 -0.28 -9.66
CA GLU A 206 -22.05 -1.23 -9.67
C GLU A 206 -21.63 -2.59 -9.10
N SER A 207 -20.41 -3.03 -9.45
CA SER A 207 -19.79 -4.24 -8.94
C SER A 207 -18.48 -3.95 -8.21
N ARG A 208 -18.16 -4.81 -7.24
CA ARG A 208 -16.86 -4.80 -6.54
C ARG A 208 -15.71 -5.03 -7.54
N ASN A 209 -15.98 -5.73 -8.64
CA ASN A 209 -14.98 -6.00 -9.67
C ASN A 209 -14.63 -4.76 -10.51
N ASP A 210 -15.44 -3.70 -10.44
CA ASP A 210 -15.22 -2.45 -11.18
C ASP A 210 -14.34 -1.46 -10.39
N MET A 211 -13.97 -1.83 -9.15
CA MET A 211 -13.10 -1.01 -8.32
C MET A 211 -11.67 -0.99 -8.85
N THR A 212 -11.09 0.21 -8.91
CA THR A 212 -9.68 0.40 -9.28
C THR A 212 -8.75 -0.04 -8.15
N GLU A 213 -7.47 -0.28 -8.46
CA GLU A 213 -6.45 -0.64 -7.46
C GLU A 213 -6.30 0.43 -6.37
N MET A 214 -6.41 1.71 -6.74
CA MET A 214 -6.39 2.83 -5.81
C MET A 214 -7.61 2.80 -4.86
N GLN A 215 -8.79 2.47 -5.37
CA GLN A 215 -10.00 2.33 -4.56
C GLN A 215 -9.91 1.12 -3.61
N TRP A 216 -9.38 -0.01 -4.06
CA TRP A 216 -9.11 -1.16 -3.21
C TRP A 216 -8.09 -0.87 -2.10
N THR A 217 -7.05 -0.11 -2.42
CA THR A 217 -6.01 0.29 -1.45
C THR A 217 -6.58 1.24 -0.39
N GLN A 218 -7.34 2.26 -0.82
CA GLN A 218 -7.99 3.20 0.10
C GLN A 218 -9.00 2.49 1.00
N LEU A 219 -9.78 1.56 0.45
CA LEU A 219 -10.71 0.73 1.21
C LEU A 219 -9.96 -0.13 2.24
N SER A 220 -8.90 -0.82 1.83
CA SER A 220 -8.11 -1.65 2.73
C SER A 220 -7.53 -0.85 3.91
N ALA A 221 -7.05 0.37 3.66
CA ALA A 221 -6.51 1.25 4.70
C ALA A 221 -7.59 1.71 5.69
N GLU A 222 -8.77 2.08 5.19
CA GLU A 222 -9.91 2.48 6.03
C GLU A 222 -10.41 1.33 6.90
N LEU A 223 -10.57 0.14 6.32
CA LEU A 223 -10.98 -1.05 7.07
C LEU A 223 -9.91 -1.42 8.12
N LYS A 224 -8.62 -1.29 7.79
CA LYS A 224 -7.55 -1.55 8.74
C LYS A 224 -7.56 -0.57 9.92
N ALA A 225 -7.86 0.70 9.64
CA ALA A 225 -7.99 1.72 10.66
C ALA A 225 -9.18 1.44 11.59
N ALA A 226 -10.31 0.99 11.04
CA ALA A 226 -11.47 0.53 11.81
C ALA A 226 -11.19 -0.73 12.64
N GLU A 227 -10.36 -1.66 12.13
CA GLU A 227 -9.96 -2.86 12.89
C GLU A 227 -9.07 -2.51 14.09
N THR A 228 -8.24 -1.46 13.96
CA THR A 228 -7.24 -1.09 14.98
C THR A 228 -7.77 -0.10 16.02
N SER A 229 -8.81 0.68 15.69
CA SER A 229 -9.37 1.73 16.55
C SER A 229 -10.87 1.59 16.71
N SER A 230 -11.33 1.42 17.96
CA SER A 230 -12.75 1.32 18.30
C SER A 230 -13.54 2.57 17.89
N LYS A 231 -12.94 3.76 18.02
CA LYS A 231 -13.56 5.02 17.60
C LYS A 231 -13.80 5.04 16.08
N LEU A 232 -12.83 4.59 15.29
CA LEU A 232 -12.95 4.56 13.83
C LEU A 232 -13.89 3.46 13.35
N LEU A 233 -14.01 2.36 14.12
CA LEU A 233 -15.04 1.35 13.89
C LEU A 233 -16.44 1.93 14.09
N ASP A 234 -16.64 2.70 15.16
CA ASP A 234 -17.93 3.35 15.44
C ASP A 234 -18.27 4.36 14.33
N GLU A 235 -17.32 5.19 13.91
CA GLU A 235 -17.48 6.13 12.79
C GLU A 235 -17.75 5.43 11.44
N LEU A 236 -17.18 4.24 11.22
CA LEU A 236 -17.49 3.43 10.04
C LEU A 236 -18.91 2.88 10.11
N CYS A 237 -19.35 2.36 11.27
CA CYS A 237 -20.70 1.85 11.46
C CYS A 237 -21.76 2.94 11.25
N GLU A 238 -21.54 4.14 11.81
CA GLU A 238 -22.45 5.28 11.62
C GLU A 238 -22.58 5.67 10.14
N ARG A 239 -21.46 5.73 9.40
CA ARG A 239 -21.48 6.04 7.96
C ARG A 239 -22.22 4.97 7.14
N ILE A 240 -22.07 3.70 7.49
CA ILE A 240 -22.79 2.60 6.85
C ILE A 240 -24.30 2.75 7.12
N LYS A 241 -24.70 2.96 8.39
CA LYS A 241 -26.10 3.12 8.78
C LYS A 241 -26.77 4.33 8.14
N GLN A 242 -26.10 5.48 8.06
CA GLN A 242 -26.62 6.68 7.40
C GLN A 242 -26.92 6.44 5.91
N LEU A 243 -26.05 5.69 5.22
CA LEU A 243 -26.23 5.35 3.82
C LEU A 243 -27.29 4.27 3.58
N THR A 244 -27.48 3.34 4.52
CA THR A 244 -28.59 2.37 4.48
C THR A 244 -29.93 3.05 4.75
N ALA A 245 -30.01 4.00 5.70
CA ALA A 245 -31.21 4.77 5.99
C ALA A 245 -31.64 5.68 4.82
N ALA A 246 -30.68 6.35 4.16
CA ALA A 246 -30.94 7.13 2.95
C ALA A 246 -31.45 6.27 1.77
N SER A 247 -31.25 4.94 1.81
CA SER A 247 -31.83 4.01 0.84
C SER A 247 -33.31 3.74 1.09
N GLN A 248 -33.76 3.75 2.35
CA GLN A 248 -35.13 3.43 2.74
C GLN A 248 -36.08 4.62 2.52
N GLU A 249 -35.59 5.87 2.60
CA GLU A 249 -36.40 7.06 2.30
C GLU A 249 -36.66 7.29 0.79
N SER A 250 -35.89 6.64 -0.09
CA SER A 250 -36.06 6.75 -1.55
C SER A 250 -36.90 5.62 -2.17
N GLU A 251 -37.31 4.62 -1.39
CA GLU A 251 -38.34 3.67 -1.82
C GLU A 251 -39.71 4.28 -1.54
N VAL A 252 -40.24 4.97 -2.57
CA VAL A 252 -41.64 5.39 -2.62
C VAL A 252 -42.51 4.18 -2.27
N PRO A 253 -43.41 4.25 -1.27
CA PRO A 253 -44.37 3.19 -1.02
C PRO A 253 -45.18 3.00 -2.30
N THR A 254 -45.14 1.80 -2.87
CA THR A 254 -46.07 1.41 -3.93
C THR A 254 -47.46 1.54 -3.33
N ALA A 255 -48.14 2.63 -3.68
CA ALA A 255 -49.48 2.92 -3.20
C ALA A 255 -50.39 1.76 -3.60
N GLU A 256 -50.97 1.13 -2.59
CA GLU A 256 -52.05 0.18 -2.76
C GLU A 256 -53.17 0.85 -3.56
N GLU A 257 -53.53 0.14 -4.62
CA GLU A 257 -54.69 0.37 -5.46
C GLU A 257 -55.93 0.46 -4.58
N SER A 258 -56.46 1.67 -4.42
CA SER A 258 -57.80 1.90 -3.89
C SER A 258 -58.55 2.81 -4.87
N ALA A 259 -59.51 2.19 -5.53
CA ALA A 259 -60.54 2.83 -6.31
C ALA A 259 -61.28 3.89 -5.46
N ASP A 260 -61.56 5.06 -6.02
CA ASP A 260 -62.93 5.44 -6.39
C ASP A 260 -62.99 6.87 -6.98
N SER A 261 -63.83 6.97 -8.01
CA SER A 261 -64.58 8.11 -8.59
C SER A 261 -64.03 9.55 -8.64
N GLY A 262 -64.30 10.22 -9.79
CA GLY A 262 -64.62 11.66 -9.74
C GLY A 262 -64.13 12.56 -10.88
N ASN A 263 -64.64 12.34 -12.09
CA ASN A 263 -65.04 13.33 -13.10
C ASN A 263 -64.70 14.83 -12.86
N ALA A 264 -63.99 15.47 -13.83
CA ALA A 264 -64.39 16.69 -14.55
C ALA A 264 -63.18 17.52 -15.06
N ALA A 265 -63.15 17.75 -16.39
CA ALA A 265 -62.48 18.89 -17.04
C ALA A 265 -63.25 20.21 -16.72
N PRO A 266 -62.85 21.46 -17.11
CA PRO A 266 -62.02 21.81 -18.28
C PRO A 266 -61.16 23.11 -18.24
N SER A 267 -60.50 23.36 -19.38
CA SER A 267 -60.36 24.65 -20.12
C SER A 267 -59.35 25.76 -19.74
N GLY A 268 -58.64 26.23 -20.78
CA GLY A 268 -58.10 27.60 -21.00
C GLY A 268 -56.73 27.87 -20.35
N THR A 269 -55.73 28.53 -20.94
CA THR A 269 -55.69 29.54 -22.01
C THR A 269 -54.21 29.71 -22.45
N GLN A 270 -53.94 29.85 -23.74
CA GLN A 270 -52.69 30.44 -24.31
C GLN A 270 -52.71 31.98 -24.15
N PRO A 271 -51.77 32.82 -24.67
CA PRO A 271 -50.44 32.61 -25.32
C PRO A 271 -49.34 33.55 -24.75
N GLU A 272 -48.09 33.47 -25.20
CA GLU A 272 -47.43 34.57 -25.94
C GLU A 272 -45.99 34.23 -26.39
N THR A 273 -45.68 34.82 -27.54
CA THR A 273 -44.59 34.64 -28.50
C THR A 273 -43.37 35.54 -28.24
N ALA A 274 -42.18 35.10 -28.69
CA ALA A 274 -41.18 35.88 -29.46
C ALA A 274 -39.84 35.09 -29.46
N GLN A 275 -39.54 34.27 -30.48
CA GLN A 275 -38.79 34.59 -31.71
C GLN A 275 -37.43 35.30 -31.55
N ALA A 276 -36.40 34.55 -32.00
CA ALA A 276 -35.24 34.94 -32.81
C ALA A 276 -34.13 35.76 -32.10
N GLN A 277 -32.84 35.57 -32.39
CA GLN A 277 -32.23 35.21 -33.68
C GLN A 277 -30.78 34.76 -33.42
N GLU A 278 -30.36 33.67 -34.08
CA GLU A 278 -28.96 33.38 -34.39
C GLU A 278 -28.45 34.40 -35.42
N ASP A 279 -27.18 34.77 -35.39
CA ASP A 279 -26.29 34.64 -36.57
C ASP A 279 -24.85 35.12 -36.29
N PRO A 280 -23.87 34.75 -37.15
CA PRO A 280 -22.56 34.25 -36.74
C PRO A 280 -21.41 35.17 -37.17
N PHE A 281 -20.19 34.86 -36.69
CA PHE A 281 -18.92 34.88 -37.44
C PHE A 281 -17.84 34.14 -36.67
#